data_AF-A0A6P1F2P8-F1
#
_entry.id   AF-A0A6P1F2P8-F1
#
_cell.length_a   1.000
_cell.length_b   1.000
_cell.length_c   1.000
_cell.angle_alpha   90.00
_cell.angle_beta   90.00
_cell.angle_gamma   90.00
#
_symmetry.space_group_name_H-M   'P 1'
#
loop_
_entity.id
_entity.type
_entity.pdbx_description
1 polymer ?
#
loop_
_entity_poly.entity_id
_entity_poly.type
_entity_poly.pdbx_seq_one_letter_code
_entity_poly.pdbx_strand_id
1 'polypeptide(L)' 'MQTPTLPEALAEFVSVFSHGELANDLAPRLTCGEVDALAGLLRAFGRDEAADLWITEHATDDDKGDAHNPEGE' A
#
# COMPACT_ATOMS: atom_id res chain seq x y z
N MET A 1 18.01 -17.40 16.52
CA MET A 1 17.48 -16.11 16.04
C MET A 1 16.41 -15.68 17.01
N GLN A 2 16.47 -14.44 17.51
CA GLN A 2 15.46 -13.91 18.43
C GLN A 2 14.23 -13.50 17.60
N THR A 3 13.02 -13.84 18.05
CA THR A 3 11.79 -13.36 17.40
C THR A 3 11.63 -11.85 17.65
N PRO A 4 11.38 -11.03 16.61
CA PRO A 4 11.17 -9.60 16.79
C PRO A 4 9.90 -9.35 17.61
N THR A 5 9.90 -8.25 18.38
CA THR A 5 8.69 -7.76 19.02
C THR A 5 7.71 -7.22 17.97
N LEU A 6 6.43 -7.11 18.32
CA LEU A 6 5.42 -6.59 17.39
C LEU A 6 5.77 -5.19 16.84
N PRO A 7 6.22 -4.21 17.64
CA PRO A 7 6.61 -2.90 17.11
C PRO A 7 7.80 -2.97 16.15
N GLU A 8 8.80 -3.82 16.43
CA GLU A 8 9.96 -4.00 15.55
C GLU A 8 9.55 -4.61 14.21
N ALA A 9 8.72 -5.66 14.24
CA ALA A 9 8.20 -6.30 13.04
C ALA A 9 7.33 -5.35 12.20
N LEU A 10 6.50 -4.53 12.85
CA LEU A 10 5.69 -3.51 12.15
C LEU A 10 6.55 -2.40 11.54
N ALA A 11 7.57 -1.93 12.26
CA ALA A 11 8.49 -0.92 11.75
C ALA A 11 9.27 -1.43 10.53
N GLU A 12 9.74 -2.69 10.57
CA GLU A 12 10.39 -3.34 9.43
C GLU A 12 9.43 -3.50 8.25
N PHE A 13 8.20 -3.99 8.51
CA PHE A 13 7.17 -4.12 7.49
C PHE A 13 6.90 -2.77 6.80
N VAL A 14 6.64 -1.71 7.57
CA VAL A 14 6.41 -0.37 7.03
C VAL A 14 7.63 0.12 6.25
N SER A 15 8.85 -0.13 6.74
CA SER A 15 10.07 0.23 6.03
C SER A 15 10.17 -0.45 4.66
N VAL A 16 9.91 -1.76 4.59
CA VAL A 16 9.97 -2.52 3.33
C VAL A 16 8.91 -2.03 2.35
N PHE A 17 7.66 -1.89 2.83
CA PHE A 17 6.54 -1.47 1.99
C PHE A 17 6.52 0.03 1.70
N SER A 18 7.47 0.83 2.19
CA SER A 18 7.61 2.23 1.78
C SER A 18 8.38 2.43 0.46
N HIS A 19 8.89 1.35 -0.17
CA HIS A 19 9.69 1.44 -1.40
C HIS A 19 8.81 1.36 -2.65
N GLY A 20 8.97 2.34 -3.55
CA GLY A 20 8.09 2.47 -4.71
C GLY A 20 8.21 1.40 -5.78
N GLU A 21 9.39 0.78 -5.95
CA GLU A 21 9.56 -0.31 -6.92
C GLU A 21 8.69 -1.53 -6.57
N LEU A 22 8.51 -1.81 -5.27
CA LEU A 22 7.65 -2.90 -4.82
C LEU A 22 6.16 -2.60 -5.06
N ALA A 23 5.77 -1.33 -4.89
CA ALA A 23 4.38 -0.90 -5.08
C ALA A 23 3.93 -1.09 -6.53
N ASN A 24 4.75 -0.70 -7.51
CA ASN A 24 4.43 -0.84 -8.94
C ASN A 24 4.15 -2.31 -9.34
N ASP A 25 4.94 -3.27 -8.83
CA ASP A 25 4.82 -4.68 -9.19
C ASP A 25 3.67 -5.41 -8.48
N LEU A 26 3.34 -5.00 -7.26
CA LEU A 26 2.40 -5.73 -6.39
C LEU A 26 1.05 -5.06 -6.24
N ALA A 27 0.98 -3.73 -6.20
CA ALA A 27 -0.27 -3.02 -5.96
C ALA A 27 -1.36 -3.42 -6.97
N PRO A 28 -1.09 -3.56 -8.28
CA PRO A 28 -2.07 -4.06 -9.26
C PRO A 28 -2.70 -5.42 -8.94
N ARG A 29 -1.99 -6.27 -8.18
CA ARG A 29 -2.43 -7.65 -7.89
C ARG A 29 -3.22 -7.77 -6.59
N LEU A 30 -3.26 -6.71 -5.79
CA LEU A 30 -4.04 -6.68 -4.55
C LEU A 30 -5.51 -6.46 -4.88
N THR A 31 -6.39 -6.83 -3.96
CA THR A 31 -7.76 -6.33 -3.96
C THR A 31 -7.80 -4.92 -3.34
N CYS A 32 -8.83 -4.13 -3.65
CA CYS A 32 -9.04 -2.80 -3.07
C CYS A 32 -8.92 -2.80 -1.54
N GLY A 33 -9.57 -3.77 -0.87
CA GLY A 33 -9.49 -3.88 0.59
C GLY A 33 -8.11 -4.22 1.14
N GLU A 34 -7.29 -4.96 0.39
CA GLU A 34 -5.91 -5.27 0.78
C GLU A 34 -5.00 -4.05 0.63
N VAL A 35 -5.11 -3.31 -0.48
CA VAL A 35 -4.32 -2.08 -0.66
C VAL A 35 -4.73 -0.98 0.32
N ASP A 36 -6.02 -0.89 0.65
CA ASP A 36 -6.54 0.07 1.63
C ASP A 36 -6.01 -0.22 3.04
N ALA A 37 -5.99 -1.49 3.44
CA ALA A 37 -5.46 -1.91 4.72
C ALA A 37 -3.95 -1.62 4.82
N LEU A 38 -3.21 -1.86 3.74
CA LEU A 38 -1.78 -1.55 3.64
C LEU A 38 -1.52 -0.04 3.72
N ALA A 39 -2.23 0.76 2.92
CA ALA A 39 -2.13 2.21 2.93
C ALA A 39 -2.50 2.79 4.31
N GLY A 40 -3.53 2.24 4.97
CA GLY A 40 -3.92 2.61 6.33
C GLY A 40 -2.79 2.38 7.34
N LEU A 41 -2.09 1.25 7.26
CA LEU A 41 -0.93 0.97 8.11
C LEU A 41 0.23 1.93 7.85
N LEU A 42 0.53 2.24 6.59
CA LEU A 42 1.58 3.20 6.22
C LEU A 42 1.27 4.60 6.77
N ARG A 43 0.03 5.07 6.62
CA ARG A 43 -0.41 6.36 7.19
C ARG A 43 -0.33 6.38 8.72
N ALA A 44 -0.68 5.29 9.39
CA ALA A 44 -0.54 5.17 10.84
C ALA A 44 0.92 5.33 11.33
N PHE A 45 1.90 5.04 10.47
CA PHE A 45 3.32 5.24 10.72
C PHE A 45 3.89 6.54 10.12
N GLY A 46 3.02 7.44 9.62
CA GLY A 46 3.42 8.71 9.01
C GLY A 46 4.15 8.54 7.67
N ARG A 47 3.80 7.50 6.90
CA ARG A 47 4.31 7.25 5.54
C ARG A 47 3.24 7.55 4.50
N ASP A 48 2.72 8.77 4.54
CA ASP A 48 1.59 9.19 3.69
C ASP A 48 1.92 9.10 2.19
N GLU A 49 3.10 9.56 1.78
CA GLU A 49 3.55 9.47 0.38
C GLU A 49 3.61 8.03 -0.13
N ALA A 50 4.09 7.10 0.70
CA ALA A 50 4.11 5.69 0.34
C ALA A 50 2.69 5.11 0.25
N ALA A 51 1.81 5.47 1.19
CA ALA A 51 0.42 5.05 1.17
C ALA A 51 -0.30 5.50 -0.12
N ASP A 52 -0.10 6.76 -0.53
CA ASP A 52 -0.70 7.31 -1.73
C ASP A 52 -0.12 6.65 -3.00
N LEU A 53 1.16 6.30 -2.99
CA LEU A 53 1.77 5.53 -4.06
C LEU A 53 1.11 4.15 -4.21
N TRP A 54 0.91 3.42 -3.12
CA TRP A 54 0.23 2.11 -3.18
C TRP A 54 -1.18 2.21 -3.79
N ILE A 55 -1.94 3.22 -3.41
CA ILE A 55 -3.28 3.46 -3.99
C ILE A 55 -3.18 3.81 -5.48
N THR A 56 -2.24 4.67 -5.86
CA THR A 56 -2.05 5.11 -7.26
C THR A 56 -1.64 3.95 -8.17
N GLU A 57 -0.68 3.14 -7.74
CA GLU A 57 -0.20 1.99 -8.51
C GLU A 57 -1.28 0.90 -8.61
N HIS A 58 -2.07 0.69 -7.56
CA HIS A 58 -3.21 -0.23 -7.59
C HIS A 58 -4.28 0.22 -8.59
N ALA A 59 -4.62 1.51 -8.60
CA ALA A 59 -5.60 2.08 -9.52
C ALA A 59 -5.17 2.01 -11.00
N THR A 60 -3.90 1.75 -11.29
CA THR A 60 -3.37 1.70 -12.67
C THR A 60 -3.80 0.46 -13.44
N ASP A 61 -4.15 -0.63 -12.75
CA ASP A 61 -4.65 -1.89 -13.35
C ASP A 61 -6.09 -2.23 -12.89
N ASP A 62 -6.75 -1.30 -12.20
CA ASP A 62 -8.12 -1.48 -11.74
C ASP A 62 -9.06 -1.54 -12.95
N ASP A 63 -9.76 -2.66 -13.09
CA ASP A 63 -10.72 -2.90 -14.16
C ASP A 63 -11.73 -1.74 -14.16
N LYS A 64 -12.00 -1.17 -15.35
CA LYS A 64 -12.90 -0.01 -15.52
C LYS A 64 -14.22 -0.19 -14.77
N GLY A 65 -14.33 0.36 -13.56
CA GLY A 65 -15.58 0.32 -12.80
C GLY A 65 -15.51 0.30 -11.27
N ASP A 66 -14.33 0.21 -10.62
CA ASP A 66 -14.24 0.28 -9.16
C ASP A 66 -13.74 1.65 -8.64
N ALA A 67 -13.95 1.90 -7.34
CA ALA A 67 -13.97 3.17 -6.62
C ALA A 67 -12.68 4.02 -6.67
N HIS A 68 -11.63 3.54 -7.32
CA HIS A 68 -10.32 4.20 -7.41
C HIS A 68 -10.02 4.82 -8.77
N ASN A 69 -10.96 4.85 -9.71
CA ASN A 69 -10.82 5.65 -10.93
C ASN A 69 -11.05 7.16 -10.64
N PRO A 70 -10.07 8.06 -10.90
CA PRO A 70 -10.29 9.50 -10.82
C PRO A 70 -11.14 10.09 -11.96
N GLU A 71 -11.62 9.30 -12.93
CA GLU A 71 -12.51 9.79 -13.99
C GLU A 71 -13.98 9.48 -13.70
N GLY A 72 -14.62 10.42 -13.00
CA GLY A 72 -16.05 10.53 -12.77
C GLY A 72 -16.63 11.89 -13.19
N GLU A 73 -16.17 12.46 -14.31
CA GLU A 73 -16.80 13.58 -15.03
C GLU A 73 -16.94 13.30 -16.54
#